data_AF-A0A6N6ZCN3-F1
#
_entry.id   AF-A0A6N6ZCN3-F1
#
_cell.length_a   1.000
_cell.length_b   1.000
_cell.length_c   1.000
_cell.angle_alpha   90.00
_cell.angle_beta   90.00
_cell.angle_gamma   90.00
#
_symmetry.space_group_name_H-M   'P 1'
#
loop_
_entity.id
_entity.type
_entity.pdbx_description
1 polymer ?
#
loop_
_entity_poly.entity_id
_entity_poly.type
_entity_poly.pdbx_seq_one_letter_code
_entity_poly.pdbx_strand_id
1 'polypeptide(L)'
;MPKIPPPPSLDSVGLYFAKIAAETFRFPHPDVVNRRSGPVFPSVRARARRGKRLEEVDGVMLDDNTTPRWALLWSHGYSATGHPSGWVVAHVWEDADNVSSYTNLANLVLVPEPLSSLTDKRGPLVPFLRYHADQVYNWRPTDSDAPECPSGYRKLRWRYLPDGGDLVEERLGSLCNERVKRLRKQRIMRA
;
A
#
# COMPACT_ATOMS: atom_id res chain seq x y z
N MET A 1 30.38 28.66 3.11
CA MET A 1 30.22 27.46 2.26
C MET A 1 29.03 27.67 1.32
N PRO A 2 29.16 27.40 0.02
CA PRO A 2 28.01 27.45 -0.89
C PRO A 2 26.96 26.41 -0.47
N LYS A 3 25.66 26.79 -0.55
CA LYS A 3 24.54 25.89 -0.29
C LYS A 3 24.10 25.23 -1.60
N ILE A 4 23.75 23.95 -1.54
CA ILE A 4 23.15 23.23 -2.68
C ILE A 4 21.75 23.84 -2.91
N PRO A 5 21.40 24.25 -4.15
CA PRO A 5 20.07 24.75 -4.46
C PRO A 5 19.03 23.63 -4.34
N PRO A 6 17.75 23.96 -4.07
CA PRO A 6 16.69 22.96 -4.07
C PRO A 6 16.56 22.33 -5.47
N PRO A 7 16.11 21.07 -5.55
CA PRO A 7 15.84 20.45 -6.85
C PRO A 7 14.71 21.19 -7.58
N PRO A 8 14.69 21.17 -8.93
CA PRO A 8 13.57 21.71 -9.69
C PRO A 8 12.29 20.93 -9.38
N SER A 9 11.14 21.61 -9.51
CA SER A 9 9.84 20.93 -9.42
C SER A 9 9.67 19.96 -10.59
N LEU A 10 9.01 18.83 -10.32
CA LEU A 10 8.64 17.82 -11.31
C LEU A 10 7.16 17.94 -11.75
N ASP A 11 6.44 18.97 -11.33
CA ASP A 11 5.00 19.10 -11.58
C ASP A 11 4.66 19.10 -13.08
N SER A 12 5.49 19.77 -13.90
CA SER A 12 5.31 19.87 -15.35
C SER A 12 5.49 18.53 -16.07
N VAL A 13 6.19 17.57 -15.45
CA VAL A 13 6.46 16.24 -16.03
C VAL A 13 5.66 15.12 -15.37
N GLY A 14 4.86 15.41 -14.35
CA GLY A 14 4.09 14.41 -13.60
C GLY A 14 3.20 13.54 -14.47
N LEU A 15 2.57 14.11 -15.52
CA LEU A 15 1.74 13.34 -16.45
C LEU A 15 2.55 12.29 -17.24
N TYR A 16 3.81 12.55 -17.58
CA TYR A 16 4.64 11.56 -18.28
C TYR A 16 4.96 10.37 -17.38
N PHE A 17 5.33 10.62 -16.12
CA PHE A 17 5.50 9.56 -15.14
C PHE A 17 4.18 8.82 -14.89
N ALA A 18 3.05 9.52 -14.83
CA ALA A 18 1.75 8.90 -14.61
C ALA A 18 1.33 7.97 -15.77
N LYS A 19 1.68 8.31 -17.02
CA LYS A 19 1.50 7.40 -18.16
C LYS A 19 2.30 6.11 -18.00
N ILE A 20 3.58 6.23 -17.64
CA ILE A 20 4.43 5.05 -17.38
C ILE A 20 3.87 4.23 -16.22
N ALA A 21 3.46 4.90 -15.13
CA ALA A 21 2.87 4.25 -13.96
C ALA A 21 1.57 3.53 -14.31
N ALA A 22 0.69 4.12 -15.13
CA ALA A 22 -0.57 3.51 -15.55
C ALA A 22 -0.37 2.15 -16.26
N GLU A 23 0.72 2.00 -17.02
CA GLU A 23 1.03 0.77 -17.74
C GLU A 23 1.82 -0.24 -16.89
N THR A 24 2.62 0.23 -15.94
CA THR A 24 3.59 -0.59 -15.22
C THR A 24 3.19 -0.93 -13.78
N PHE A 25 2.40 -0.10 -13.12
CA PHE A 25 1.95 -0.34 -11.75
C PHE A 25 0.76 -1.31 -11.75
N ARG A 26 0.51 -1.95 -10.61
CA ARG A 26 -0.67 -2.79 -10.42
C ARG A 26 -1.39 -2.37 -9.15
N PHE A 27 -2.57 -1.79 -9.35
CA PHE A 27 -3.50 -1.53 -8.27
C PHE A 27 -4.22 -2.81 -7.83
N PRO A 28 -4.69 -2.92 -6.58
CA PRO A 28 -5.61 -3.98 -6.17
C PRO A 28 -6.84 -4.05 -7.07
N HIS A 29 -7.33 -5.25 -7.39
CA HIS A 29 -8.57 -5.40 -8.13
C HIS A 29 -9.75 -4.76 -7.37
N PRO A 30 -10.59 -3.92 -8.01
CA PRO A 30 -11.70 -3.24 -7.32
C PRO A 30 -12.64 -4.18 -6.58
N ASP A 31 -13.00 -5.32 -7.19
CA ASP A 31 -13.87 -6.31 -6.53
C ASP A 31 -13.21 -6.96 -5.31
N VAL A 32 -11.89 -7.17 -5.34
CA VAL A 32 -11.14 -7.68 -4.17
C VAL A 32 -11.16 -6.66 -3.03
N VAL A 33 -11.01 -5.37 -3.35
CA VAL A 33 -11.13 -4.28 -2.37
C VAL A 33 -12.55 -4.22 -1.80
N ASN A 34 -13.58 -4.26 -2.65
CA ASN A 34 -14.98 -4.16 -2.25
C ASN A 34 -15.45 -5.33 -1.36
N ARG A 35 -14.88 -6.52 -1.54
CA ARG A 35 -15.17 -7.69 -0.68
C ARG A 35 -14.62 -7.56 0.74
N ARG A 36 -13.74 -6.58 1.01
CA ARG A 36 -13.08 -6.40 2.31
C ARG A 36 -13.47 -5.06 2.92
N SER A 37 -14.05 -5.12 4.13
CA SER A 37 -14.27 -3.92 4.94
C SER A 37 -13.00 -3.57 5.73
N GLY A 38 -12.18 -2.66 5.21
CA GLY A 38 -11.06 -2.06 5.95
C GLY A 38 -9.72 -2.80 5.86
N PRO A 39 -8.82 -2.65 6.86
CA PRO A 39 -7.46 -3.20 6.81
C PRO A 39 -7.46 -4.73 6.87
N VAL A 40 -6.56 -5.36 6.12
CA VAL A 40 -6.43 -6.84 6.11
C VAL A 40 -5.82 -7.36 7.40
N PHE A 41 -4.87 -6.62 7.98
CA PHE A 41 -4.17 -7.00 9.21
C PHE A 41 -4.09 -5.83 10.21
N PRO A 42 -4.21 -6.11 11.52
CA PRO A 42 -4.08 -5.11 12.57
C PRO A 42 -2.60 -4.77 12.84
N SER A 43 -1.93 -4.11 11.89
CA SER A 43 -0.53 -3.71 11.98
C SER A 43 -0.31 -2.25 11.60
N VAL A 44 0.82 -1.69 12.03
CA VAL A 44 1.28 -0.34 11.67
C VAL A 44 2.80 -0.32 11.46
N ARG A 45 3.32 0.74 10.83
CA ARG A 45 4.75 0.88 10.53
C ARG A 45 5.59 1.09 11.79
N ALA A 46 6.67 0.32 11.94
CA ALA A 46 7.66 0.51 12.98
C ALA A 46 8.61 1.71 12.68
N ARG A 47 8.15 2.96 12.83
CA ARG A 47 8.96 4.18 12.54
C ARG A 47 10.08 4.44 13.57
N ALA A 48 9.78 4.31 14.87
CA ALA A 48 10.70 4.72 15.95
C ALA A 48 11.60 3.60 16.51
N ARG A 49 11.46 2.35 16.03
CA ARG A 49 12.14 1.18 16.60
C ARG A 49 12.72 0.27 15.53
N ARG A 50 13.47 0.84 14.56
CA ARG A 50 14.28 0.08 13.60
C ARG A 50 15.18 -0.91 14.36
N GLY A 51 14.75 -2.17 14.46
CA GLY A 51 15.44 -3.23 15.22
C GLY A 51 14.54 -4.07 16.12
N LYS A 52 13.44 -3.52 16.65
CA LYS A 52 12.44 -4.26 17.43
C LYS A 52 11.27 -4.64 16.53
N ARG A 53 11.55 -5.58 15.63
CA ARG A 53 10.76 -5.89 14.41
C ARG A 53 9.43 -6.59 14.66
N LEU A 54 9.16 -6.98 15.90
CA LEU A 54 8.01 -7.77 16.30
C LEU A 54 7.67 -7.39 17.74
N GLU A 55 7.21 -6.17 17.96
CA GLU A 55 6.61 -5.74 19.22
C GLU A 55 5.11 -5.51 19.00
N GLU A 56 4.32 -5.78 20.03
CA GLU A 56 2.89 -5.46 20.07
C GLU A 56 2.72 -4.27 21.00
N VAL A 57 2.02 -3.25 20.52
CA VAL A 57 1.62 -2.09 21.33
C VAL A 57 0.10 -2.03 21.21
N ASP A 58 -0.60 -2.15 22.34
CA ASP A 58 -2.07 -2.08 22.42
C ASP A 58 -2.79 -3.01 21.43
N GLY A 59 -2.29 -4.25 21.27
CA GLY A 59 -2.88 -5.23 20.36
C GLY A 59 -2.65 -4.97 18.87
N VAL A 60 -1.74 -4.05 18.52
CA VAL A 60 -1.33 -3.73 17.14
C VAL A 60 0.12 -4.16 16.92
N MET A 61 0.37 -4.86 15.81
CA MET A 61 1.72 -5.31 15.48
C MET A 61 2.53 -4.21 14.78
N LEU A 62 3.74 -3.94 15.28
CA LEU A 62 4.71 -3.11 14.58
C LEU A 62 5.38 -3.91 13.44
N ASP A 63 5.38 -3.36 12.22
CA ASP A 63 5.76 -4.06 11.00
C ASP A 63 6.75 -3.27 10.11
N ASP A 64 7.52 -4.00 9.30
CA ASP A 64 8.60 -3.53 8.43
C ASP A 64 8.22 -3.54 6.94
N ASN A 65 6.94 -3.35 6.62
CA ASN A 65 6.29 -3.52 5.31
C ASN A 65 5.99 -4.96 4.91
N THR A 66 6.25 -5.94 5.76
CA THR A 66 5.90 -7.32 5.44
C THR A 66 4.39 -7.52 5.35
N THR A 67 3.61 -6.92 6.27
CA THR A 67 2.15 -7.12 6.29
C THR A 67 1.37 -6.42 5.19
N PRO A 68 1.67 -5.18 4.75
CA PRO A 68 1.05 -4.62 3.55
C PRO A 68 1.31 -5.47 2.30
N ARG A 69 2.54 -6.01 2.18
CA ARG A 69 2.86 -6.93 1.08
C ARG A 69 2.03 -8.20 1.14
N TRP A 70 1.95 -8.86 2.30
CA TRP A 70 1.11 -10.04 2.46
C TRP A 70 -0.36 -9.72 2.21
N ALA A 71 -0.85 -8.57 2.68
CA ALA A 71 -2.22 -8.14 2.49
C ALA A 71 -2.55 -8.05 1.00
N LEU A 72 -1.71 -7.35 0.24
CA LEU A 72 -1.88 -7.22 -1.20
C LEU A 72 -1.77 -8.56 -1.92
N LEU A 73 -0.70 -9.33 -1.68
CA LEU A 73 -0.44 -10.56 -2.42
C LEU A 73 -1.45 -11.67 -2.09
N TRP A 74 -1.74 -11.90 -0.82
CA TRP A 74 -2.62 -12.99 -0.39
C TRP A 74 -4.07 -12.71 -0.74
N SER A 75 -4.50 -11.45 -0.73
CA SER A 75 -5.87 -11.08 -1.18
C SER A 75 -6.07 -11.24 -2.69
N HIS A 76 -5.01 -11.48 -3.47
CA HIS A 76 -5.06 -11.68 -4.92
C HIS A 76 -4.52 -13.06 -5.34
N GLY A 77 -4.54 -14.06 -4.46
CA GLY A 77 -4.22 -15.44 -4.83
C GLY A 77 -2.73 -15.78 -4.85
N TYR A 78 -1.84 -14.86 -4.48
CA TYR A 78 -0.39 -15.13 -4.48
C TYR A 78 0.05 -15.65 -3.11
N SER A 79 0.58 -16.88 -3.04
CA SER A 79 1.04 -17.50 -1.79
C SER A 79 2.40 -16.97 -1.27
N ALA A 80 3.01 -16.05 -2.01
CA ALA A 80 4.35 -15.52 -1.73
C ALA A 80 4.45 -14.87 -0.34
N THR A 81 5.54 -15.18 0.35
CA THR A 81 5.87 -14.60 1.66
C THR A 81 7.04 -13.62 1.60
N GLY A 82 7.91 -13.75 0.59
CA GLY A 82 9.07 -12.88 0.34
C GLY A 82 8.76 -11.69 -0.56
N HIS A 83 9.78 -10.88 -0.85
CA HIS A 83 9.67 -9.77 -1.80
C HIS A 83 9.56 -10.33 -3.23
N PRO A 84 8.52 -9.98 -4.00
CA PRO A 84 8.54 -10.23 -5.44
C PRO A 84 9.68 -9.45 -6.09
N SER A 85 10.57 -10.15 -6.80
CA SER A 85 11.75 -9.53 -7.43
C SER A 85 11.34 -8.42 -8.38
N GLY A 86 11.99 -7.25 -8.26
CA GLY A 86 11.71 -6.07 -9.09
C GLY A 86 10.44 -5.30 -8.71
N TRP A 87 9.75 -5.67 -7.62
CA TRP A 87 8.51 -5.04 -7.18
C TRP A 87 8.57 -4.58 -5.72
N VAL A 88 7.93 -3.46 -5.45
CA VAL A 88 7.73 -2.89 -4.12
C VAL A 88 6.24 -2.64 -3.91
N VAL A 89 5.78 -2.79 -2.67
CA VAL A 89 4.44 -2.33 -2.27
C VAL A 89 4.58 -0.94 -1.68
N ALA A 90 3.94 0.03 -2.31
CA ALA A 90 3.90 1.41 -1.87
C ALA A 90 2.52 1.76 -1.30
N HIS A 91 2.50 2.73 -0.39
CA HIS A 91 1.27 3.31 0.14
C HIS A 91 0.86 4.54 -0.69
N VAL A 92 -0.41 4.65 -1.02
CA VAL A 92 -0.97 5.80 -1.77
C VAL A 92 -1.05 7.04 -0.89
N TRP A 93 -1.45 6.86 0.36
CA TRP A 93 -1.54 7.89 1.38
C TRP A 93 -0.51 7.65 2.48
N GLU A 94 0.05 8.74 3.01
CA GLU A 94 1.03 8.67 4.09
C GLU A 94 0.35 8.52 5.45
N ASP A 95 -0.23 7.35 5.69
CA ASP A 95 -0.99 7.06 6.92
C ASP A 95 -0.57 5.69 7.51
N ALA A 96 0.74 5.46 7.53
CA ALA A 96 1.32 4.16 7.83
C ALA A 96 1.32 3.81 9.34
N ASP A 97 1.09 4.80 10.19
CA ASP A 97 0.90 4.70 11.64
C ASP A 97 -0.55 4.47 12.05
N ASN A 98 -1.48 4.47 11.09
CA ASN A 98 -2.88 4.18 11.33
C ASN A 98 -3.23 2.74 10.94
N VAL A 99 -3.75 1.99 11.91
CA VAL A 99 -4.15 0.59 11.72
C VAL A 99 -5.23 0.42 10.65
N SER A 100 -6.11 1.42 10.49
CA SER A 100 -7.20 1.43 9.50
C SER A 100 -6.71 1.61 8.06
N SER A 101 -5.48 2.06 7.89
CA SER A 101 -4.92 2.49 6.59
C SER A 101 -3.71 1.66 6.16
N TYR A 102 -2.89 1.19 7.09
CA TYR A 102 -1.58 0.60 6.77
C TYR A 102 -1.65 -0.67 5.92
N THR A 103 -2.65 -1.52 6.13
CA THR A 103 -2.89 -2.74 5.34
C THR A 103 -4.23 -2.72 4.60
N ASN A 104 -4.84 -1.55 4.49
CA ASN A 104 -6.04 -1.38 3.69
C ASN A 104 -5.67 -1.48 2.21
N LEU A 105 -6.32 -2.39 1.47
CA LEU A 105 -5.99 -2.64 0.07
C LEU A 105 -6.11 -1.37 -0.77
N ALA A 106 -7.12 -0.53 -0.53
CA ALA A 106 -7.31 0.72 -1.26
C ALA A 106 -6.15 1.72 -1.08
N ASN A 107 -5.34 1.54 -0.04
CA ASN A 107 -4.16 2.34 0.22
C ASN A 107 -2.85 1.76 -0.36
N LEU A 108 -2.91 0.63 -1.06
CA LEU A 108 -1.72 -0.09 -1.55
C LEU A 108 -1.65 -0.08 -3.07
N VAL A 109 -0.44 -0.07 -3.59
CA VAL A 109 -0.15 -0.27 -5.01
C VAL A 109 1.16 -1.04 -5.17
N LEU A 110 1.19 -1.98 -6.11
CA LEU A 110 2.40 -2.70 -6.48
C LEU A 110 3.13 -1.91 -7.57
N VAL A 111 4.38 -1.54 -7.31
CA VAL A 111 5.18 -0.64 -8.16
C VAL A 111 6.49 -1.31 -8.57
N PRO A 112 6.99 -1.11 -9.80
CA PRO A 112 8.34 -1.51 -10.15
C PRO A 112 9.35 -0.80 -9.25
N GLU A 113 10.32 -1.55 -8.72
CA GLU A 113 11.32 -1.06 -7.78
C GLU A 113 12.06 0.20 -8.29
N PRO A 114 12.49 0.30 -9.56
CA PRO A 114 13.16 1.50 -10.08
C PRO A 114 12.31 2.78 -10.08
N LEU A 115 10.98 2.64 -10.01
CA LEU A 115 10.03 3.76 -10.04
C LEU A 115 9.46 4.07 -8.65
N SER A 116 9.80 3.30 -7.63
CA SER A 116 9.19 3.39 -6.29
C SER A 116 9.36 4.77 -5.64
N SER A 117 10.53 5.42 -5.82
CA SER A 117 10.80 6.76 -5.27
C SER A 117 9.88 7.85 -5.83
N LEU A 118 9.26 7.64 -7.01
CA LEU A 118 8.29 8.58 -7.58
C LEU A 118 6.95 8.59 -6.83
N THR A 119 6.74 7.61 -5.94
CA THR A 119 5.54 7.46 -5.09
C THR A 119 5.73 7.96 -3.67
N ASP A 120 6.95 8.37 -3.28
CA ASP A 120 7.22 8.91 -1.95
C ASP A 120 6.47 10.23 -1.71
N LYS A 121 6.40 10.69 -0.45
CA LYS A 121 5.56 11.78 0.09
C LYS A 121 5.35 13.02 -0.80
N ARG A 122 6.36 13.42 -1.59
CA ARG A 122 6.35 14.59 -2.48
C ARG A 122 6.68 14.23 -3.94
N GLY A 123 6.52 12.95 -4.27
CA GLY A 123 6.78 12.41 -5.59
C GLY A 123 5.70 12.85 -6.58
N PRO A 124 6.05 12.96 -7.87
CA PRO A 124 5.15 13.47 -8.90
C PRO A 124 3.93 12.58 -9.15
N LEU A 125 3.93 11.33 -8.67
CA LEU A 125 2.81 10.40 -8.84
C LEU A 125 1.76 10.50 -7.73
N VAL A 126 2.08 11.10 -6.58
CA VAL A 126 1.20 11.12 -5.40
C VAL A 126 -0.22 11.65 -5.73
N PRO A 127 -0.40 12.78 -6.44
CA PRO A 127 -1.74 13.27 -6.78
C PRO A 127 -2.55 12.26 -7.62
N PHE A 128 -1.88 11.58 -8.56
CA PHE A 128 -2.52 10.60 -9.44
C PHE A 128 -2.95 9.35 -8.69
N LEU A 129 -2.08 8.82 -7.81
CA LEU A 129 -2.38 7.63 -7.03
C LEU A 129 -3.52 7.90 -6.03
N ARG A 130 -3.47 9.04 -5.33
CA ARG A 130 -4.52 9.44 -4.37
C ARG A 130 -5.87 9.64 -5.04
N TYR A 131 -5.90 10.37 -6.15
CA TYR A 131 -7.11 10.54 -6.93
C TYR A 131 -7.64 9.20 -7.44
N HIS A 132 -6.76 8.26 -7.84
CA HIS A 132 -7.20 6.92 -8.23
C HIS A 132 -7.84 6.15 -7.07
N ALA A 133 -7.22 6.12 -5.90
CA ALA A 133 -7.78 5.42 -4.74
C ALA A 133 -9.14 5.99 -4.32
N ASP A 134 -9.27 7.33 -4.31
CA ASP A 134 -10.53 8.00 -4.00
C ASP A 134 -11.62 7.68 -5.05
N GLN A 135 -11.31 7.75 -6.34
CA GLN A 135 -12.33 7.56 -7.37
C GLN A 135 -12.71 6.10 -7.62
N VAL A 136 -11.77 5.17 -7.48
CA VAL A 136 -12.00 3.75 -7.80
C VAL A 136 -12.49 2.97 -6.58
N TYR A 137 -11.97 3.30 -5.39
CA TYR A 137 -12.31 2.58 -4.17
C TYR A 137 -13.18 3.39 -3.20
N ASN A 138 -13.49 4.65 -3.52
CA ASN A 138 -14.15 5.57 -2.60
C ASN A 138 -13.44 5.63 -1.24
N TRP A 139 -12.11 5.63 -1.27
CA TRP A 139 -11.29 5.48 -0.07
C TRP A 139 -10.18 6.53 0.02
N ARG A 140 -10.07 7.10 1.23
CA ARG A 140 -9.00 7.97 1.71
C ARG A 140 -8.97 7.90 3.24
N PRO A 141 -7.87 8.30 3.90
CA PRO A 141 -7.86 8.48 5.35
C PRO A 141 -8.93 9.47 5.81
N THR A 142 -9.53 9.25 6.98
CA THR A 142 -10.70 10.01 7.49
C THR A 142 -10.47 11.52 7.50
N ASP A 143 -9.29 11.96 7.93
CA ASP A 143 -8.94 13.38 8.08
C ASP A 143 -8.25 13.98 6.85
N SER A 144 -8.26 13.26 5.72
CA SER A 144 -7.67 13.73 4.47
C SER A 144 -8.71 14.40 3.58
N ASP A 145 -8.33 15.55 3.02
CA ASP A 145 -9.09 16.22 1.98
C ASP A 145 -9.27 15.32 0.76
N ALA A 146 -10.39 15.51 0.06
CA ALA A 146 -10.61 14.86 -1.22
C ALA A 146 -9.54 15.34 -2.23
N PRO A 147 -8.84 14.42 -2.91
CA PRO A 147 -7.82 14.81 -3.88
C PRO A 147 -8.42 15.51 -5.10
N GLU A 148 -7.79 16.58 -5.56
CA GLU A 148 -8.15 17.20 -6.83
C GLU A 148 -7.81 16.29 -8.01
N CYS A 149 -8.63 16.32 -9.07
CA CYS A 149 -8.36 15.57 -10.30
C CYS A 149 -7.11 16.12 -11.00
N PRO A 150 -6.00 15.34 -11.09
CA PRO A 150 -4.80 15.82 -11.76
C PRO A 150 -5.05 15.97 -13.26
N SER A 151 -4.40 16.98 -13.86
CA SER A 151 -4.50 17.22 -15.30
C SER A 151 -4.09 15.99 -16.11
N GLY A 152 -4.92 15.61 -17.08
CA GLY A 152 -4.67 14.44 -17.94
C GLY A 152 -4.99 13.08 -17.31
N TYR A 153 -5.36 13.00 -16.02
CA TYR A 153 -5.68 11.74 -15.34
C TYR A 153 -6.72 10.90 -16.10
N ARG A 154 -7.79 11.54 -16.58
CA ARG A 154 -8.90 10.85 -17.29
C ARG A 154 -8.46 10.14 -18.59
N LYS A 155 -7.27 10.44 -19.10
CA LYS A 155 -6.70 9.78 -20.29
C LYS A 155 -5.87 8.54 -19.95
N LEU A 156 -5.60 8.30 -18.67
CA LEU A 156 -4.81 7.19 -18.18
C LEU A 156 -5.66 5.93 -18.05
N ARG A 157 -5.07 4.77 -18.34
CA ARG A 157 -5.68 3.46 -18.16
C ARG A 157 -4.84 2.65 -17.19
N TRP A 158 -5.23 2.66 -15.92
CA TRP A 158 -4.54 1.95 -14.86
C TRP A 158 -4.75 0.45 -14.97
N ARG A 159 -3.72 -0.32 -14.59
CA ARG A 159 -3.78 -1.78 -14.52
C ARG A 159 -3.97 -2.25 -13.10
N TYR A 160 -4.65 -3.39 -12.98
CA TYR A 160 -4.94 -4.02 -11.70
C TYR A 160 -4.27 -5.39 -11.61
N LEU A 161 -4.03 -5.86 -10.39
CA LEU A 161 -3.81 -7.27 -10.14
C LEU A 161 -5.06 -8.06 -10.55
N PRO A 162 -4.92 -9.32 -11.01
CA PRO A 162 -6.07 -10.16 -11.29
C PRO A 162 -6.79 -10.52 -9.98
N ASP A 163 -8.09 -10.78 -10.07
CA ASP A 163 -8.81 -11.48 -9.01
C ASP A 163 -8.39 -12.95 -9.02
N GLY A 164 -7.30 -13.27 -8.32
CA GLY A 164 -6.74 -14.63 -8.21
C GLY A 164 -7.34 -15.45 -7.06
N GLY A 165 -8.42 -14.97 -6.43
CA GLY A 165 -8.94 -15.53 -5.18
C GLY A 165 -8.29 -14.94 -3.93
N ASP A 166 -8.81 -15.31 -2.76
CA ASP A 166 -8.39 -14.77 -1.46
C ASP A 166 -7.78 -15.88 -0.58
N LEU A 167 -6.48 -15.80 -0.35
CA LEU A 167 -5.73 -16.78 0.44
C LEU A 167 -5.45 -16.31 1.87
N VAL A 168 -5.95 -15.16 2.31
CA VAL A 168 -5.54 -14.59 3.61
C VAL A 168 -5.79 -15.55 4.76
N GLU A 169 -6.97 -16.17 4.83
CA GLU A 169 -7.31 -17.14 5.88
C GLU A 169 -6.47 -18.42 5.80
N GLU A 170 -6.30 -18.96 4.59
CA GLU A 170 -5.50 -20.16 4.37
C GLU A 170 -4.03 -19.94 4.78
N ARG A 171 -3.44 -18.83 4.37
CA ARG A 171 -2.05 -18.47 4.71
C ARG A 171 -1.92 -18.19 6.20
N LEU A 172 -2.90 -17.49 6.78
CA LEU A 172 -2.95 -17.33 8.22
C LEU A 172 -3.02 -18.68 8.90
N GLY A 173 -3.83 -19.66 8.46
CA GLY A 173 -3.96 -20.97 9.11
C GLY A 173 -2.79 -21.93 8.93
N SER A 174 -2.10 -21.87 7.79
CA SER A 174 -1.01 -22.81 7.43
C SER A 174 0.39 -22.39 7.87
N LEU A 175 0.68 -21.09 7.96
CA LEU A 175 2.03 -20.60 8.23
C LEU A 175 2.35 -20.53 9.73
N CYS A 176 3.44 -21.19 10.16
CA CYS A 176 3.87 -21.24 11.56
C CYS A 176 4.96 -20.21 11.93
N ASN A 177 5.13 -19.13 11.16
CA ASN A 177 6.10 -18.09 11.49
C ASN A 177 5.59 -17.15 12.60
N GLU A 178 6.51 -16.50 13.31
CA GLU A 178 6.19 -15.65 14.47
C GLU A 178 5.21 -14.52 14.15
N ARG A 179 5.30 -13.92 12.95
CA ARG A 179 4.38 -12.85 12.52
C ARG A 179 2.95 -13.37 12.39
N VAL A 180 2.77 -14.54 11.77
CA VAL A 180 1.45 -15.17 11.62
C VAL A 180 0.87 -15.60 12.96
N LYS A 181 1.68 -16.17 13.87
CA LYS A 181 1.23 -16.53 15.23
C LYS A 181 0.62 -15.32 15.96
N ARG A 182 1.26 -14.15 15.83
CA ARG A 182 0.78 -12.90 16.44
C ARG A 182 -0.51 -12.38 15.79
N LEU A 183 -0.55 -12.36 14.46
CA LEU A 183 -1.75 -11.96 13.71
C LEU A 183 -2.97 -12.84 14.07
N ARG A 184 -2.79 -14.16 14.22
CA ARG A 184 -3.86 -15.06 14.69
C ARG A 184 -4.35 -14.68 16.07
N LYS A 185 -3.43 -14.48 17.04
CA LYS A 185 -3.78 -14.10 18.42
C LYS A 185 -4.59 -12.81 18.45
N GLN A 186 -4.19 -11.81 17.67
CA GLN A 186 -4.87 -10.50 17.60
C GLN A 186 -6.29 -10.60 17.03
N ARG A 187 -6.55 -11.53 16.09
CA ARG A 187 -7.90 -11.75 15.57
C ARG A 187 -8.81 -12.43 16.59
N ILE A 188 -8.31 -13.41 17.34
CA ILE A 188 -9.08 -14.09 18.40
C ILE A 188 -9.50 -13.09 19.49
N MET A 189 -8.65 -12.11 19.82
CA MET A 189 -8.96 -11.10 20.84
C MET A 189 -9.95 -10.00 20.37
N ARG A 190 -10.27 -9.94 19.07
CA ARG A 190 -11.15 -8.91 18.47
C ARG A 190 -12.47 -9.47 17.92
N ALA A 191 -12.64 -10.78 17.91
CA ALA A 191 -13.87 -11.48 17.51
C ALA A 191 -14.75 -11.73 18.74
#